data_AF-A0A4R5E7K0-F1
#
_entry.id   AF-A0A4R5E7K0-F1
#
_cell.length_a   1.000
_cell.length_b   1.000
_cell.length_c   1.000
_cell.angle_alpha   90.00
_cell.angle_beta   90.00
_cell.angle_gamma   90.00
#
_symmetry.space_group_name_H-M   'P 1'
#
loop_
_entity.id
_entity.type
_entity.pdbx_description
1 polymer ?
#
loop_
_entity_poly.entity_id
_entity_poly.type
_entity_poly.pdbx_seq_one_letter_code
_entity_poly.pdbx_strand_id
1 'polypeptide(L)'
;MLPEVRTWLRRRTSCVTDWPLRDLVAAKGRTTVSVVLPARDERETVGEIVTVIRRELGGLVDEIVVIDSRSTDDTALVAARAGATVHAQDEILPRLKPLDGKGEALWKSLAVTSGDVLVFADADIRKFRPSLVFGLLGPILADPTVVYAKACYDRPLNGSSNGGGRVTELVARPLINLHWPRLAGFVQPLAGEYAGRRSALERVPFLTGYGVELGLLIDLLELAGLDAFAQVDLGSREHAPQSTEALGGMASQIMLAAWSRLERQGKIETCHAPSLRLAQFRRAGDGHEVMLTDIGIAERPPMITMAA
;
A
#
# COMPACT_ATOMS: atom_id res chain seq x y z
N MET A 1 10.11 10.89 -19.80
CA MET A 1 9.75 11.46 -18.47
C MET A 1 9.60 12.97 -18.58
N LEU A 2 8.53 13.53 -18.01
CA LEU A 2 8.23 14.96 -18.06
C LEU A 2 9.27 15.80 -17.28
N PRO A 3 9.53 17.07 -17.67
CA PRO A 3 10.44 17.96 -16.94
C PRO A 3 10.06 18.16 -15.46
N GLU A 4 8.77 18.35 -15.17
CA GLU A 4 8.26 18.53 -13.79
C GLU A 4 8.56 17.32 -12.92
N VAL A 5 8.44 16.10 -13.47
CA VAL A 5 8.70 14.84 -12.74
C VAL A 5 10.17 14.70 -12.39
N ARG A 6 11.08 15.13 -13.29
CA ARG A 6 12.52 15.15 -12.99
C ARG A 6 12.86 16.13 -11.88
N THR A 7 12.17 17.27 -11.82
CA THR A 7 12.34 18.25 -10.75
C THR A 7 11.76 17.74 -9.44
N TRP A 8 10.56 17.16 -9.47
CA TRP A 8 9.94 16.49 -8.33
C TRP A 8 10.86 15.42 -7.75
N LEU A 9 11.41 14.53 -8.58
CA LEU A 9 12.34 13.49 -8.16
C LEU A 9 13.51 14.04 -7.33
N ARG A 10 14.14 15.14 -7.76
CA ARG A 10 15.27 15.74 -7.03
C ARG A 10 14.85 16.40 -5.70
N ARG A 11 13.64 16.93 -5.61
CA ARG A 11 13.15 17.68 -4.45
C ARG A 11 12.37 16.85 -3.44
N ARG A 12 11.74 15.78 -3.90
CA ARG A 12 10.75 14.98 -3.16
C ARG A 12 11.19 13.52 -3.00
N THR A 13 12.45 13.21 -3.33
CA THR A 13 13.12 11.96 -2.97
C THR A 13 14.16 12.23 -1.90
N SER A 14 14.10 11.49 -0.81
CA SER A 14 15.08 11.52 0.30
C SER A 14 15.50 10.10 0.66
N CYS A 15 16.58 9.93 1.41
CA CYS A 15 16.95 8.67 2.03
C CYS A 15 16.48 8.64 3.49
N VAL A 16 16.27 7.45 4.05
CA VAL A 16 15.96 7.31 5.48
C VAL A 16 17.04 7.92 6.40
N THR A 17 18.29 8.01 5.94
CA THR A 17 19.38 8.66 6.68
C THR A 17 19.21 10.18 6.80
N ASP A 18 18.40 10.80 5.95
CA ASP A 18 18.06 12.22 6.01
C ASP A 18 17.07 12.52 7.15
N TRP A 19 16.51 11.46 7.77
CA TRP A 19 15.46 11.55 8.78
C TRP A 19 15.84 10.82 10.09
N PRO A 20 16.81 11.33 10.86
CA PRO A 20 17.16 10.74 12.15
C PRO A 20 15.93 10.67 13.08
N LEU A 21 15.72 9.52 13.71
CA LEU A 21 14.53 9.27 14.54
C LEU A 21 14.29 10.34 15.61
N ARG A 22 15.37 10.84 16.24
CA ARG A 22 15.30 11.91 17.25
C ARG A 22 14.66 13.19 16.69
N ASP A 23 15.02 13.56 15.47
CA ASP A 23 14.54 14.78 14.83
C ASP A 23 13.08 14.63 14.41
N LEU A 24 12.66 13.42 14.02
CA LEU A 24 11.25 13.10 13.75
C LEU A 24 10.38 13.18 15.00
N VAL A 25 10.87 12.67 16.14
CA VAL A 25 10.14 12.78 17.41
C VAL A 25 9.95 14.25 17.80
N ALA A 26 10.97 15.10 17.59
CA ALA A 26 10.85 16.54 17.81
C ALA A 26 9.88 17.21 16.81
N ALA A 27 9.97 16.85 15.52
CA ALA A 27 9.13 17.41 14.45
C ALA A 27 7.66 16.99 14.56
N LYS A 28 7.37 15.80 15.14
CA LYS A 28 6.02 15.29 15.36
C LYS A 28 5.15 16.30 16.12
N GLY A 29 5.70 16.93 17.15
CA GLY A 29 4.98 17.89 17.99
C GLY A 29 3.70 17.27 18.57
N ARG A 30 2.53 17.80 18.18
CA ARG A 30 1.21 17.30 18.60
C ARG A 30 0.57 16.32 17.61
N THR A 31 1.18 16.13 16.44
CA THR A 31 0.65 15.26 15.38
C THR A 31 0.64 13.82 15.89
N THR A 32 -0.48 13.12 15.79
CA THR A 32 -0.56 11.69 16.16
C THR A 32 -0.32 10.79 14.95
N VAL A 33 0.28 9.62 15.19
CA VAL A 33 0.67 8.65 14.15
C VAL A 33 0.09 7.28 14.45
N SER A 34 -0.66 6.76 13.48
CA SER A 34 -1.14 5.38 13.43
C SER A 34 -0.27 4.53 12.53
N VAL A 35 0.16 3.36 12.99
CA VAL A 35 0.69 2.32 12.10
C VAL A 35 -0.37 1.26 11.89
N VAL A 36 -0.66 0.97 10.63
CA VAL A 36 -1.66 -0.02 10.22
C VAL A 36 -0.98 -1.17 9.49
N LEU A 37 -1.24 -2.39 9.95
CA LEU A 37 -0.75 -3.64 9.36
C LEU A 37 -1.95 -4.46 8.88
N PRO A 38 -2.30 -4.45 7.57
CA PRO A 38 -3.24 -5.43 7.03
C PRO A 38 -2.59 -6.82 7.05
N ALA A 39 -3.28 -7.80 7.63
CA ALA A 39 -2.73 -9.14 7.82
C ALA A 39 -3.73 -10.23 7.39
N ARG A 40 -3.21 -11.30 6.76
CA ARG A 40 -3.95 -12.52 6.43
C ARG A 40 -2.99 -13.70 6.43
N ASP A 41 -3.09 -14.56 7.44
CA ASP A 41 -2.21 -15.73 7.62
C ASP A 41 -0.71 -15.36 7.76
N GLU A 42 -0.42 -14.34 8.55
CA GLU A 42 0.92 -13.74 8.77
C GLU A 42 1.47 -14.00 10.19
N ARG A 43 1.10 -15.10 10.84
CA ARG A 43 1.53 -15.41 12.23
C ARG A 43 3.04 -15.43 12.42
N GLU A 44 3.79 -15.72 11.36
CA GLU A 44 5.25 -15.87 11.38
C GLU A 44 5.99 -14.55 11.53
N THR A 45 5.37 -13.44 11.10
CA THR A 45 6.04 -12.13 10.94
C THR A 45 5.38 -11.03 11.76
N VAL A 46 4.04 -11.02 11.87
CA VAL A 46 3.29 -9.89 12.46
C VAL A 46 3.72 -9.58 13.90
N GLY A 47 4.01 -10.62 14.71
CA GLY A 47 4.42 -10.44 16.11
C GLY A 47 5.77 -9.75 16.26
N GLU A 48 6.74 -10.09 15.41
CA GLU A 48 8.06 -9.44 15.38
C GLU A 48 7.92 -7.98 14.94
N ILE A 49 7.18 -7.73 13.87
CA ILE A 49 6.92 -6.39 13.33
C ILE A 49 6.35 -5.47 14.41
N VAL A 50 5.26 -5.89 15.05
CA VAL A 50 4.61 -5.13 16.14
C VAL A 50 5.59 -4.89 17.29
N THR A 51 6.36 -5.91 17.69
CA THR A 51 7.33 -5.80 18.77
C THR A 51 8.41 -4.75 18.45
N VAL A 52 8.94 -4.75 17.23
CA VAL A 52 9.95 -3.78 16.77
C VAL A 52 9.38 -2.37 16.75
N ILE A 53 8.19 -2.16 16.18
CA ILE A 53 7.54 -0.84 16.13
C ILE A 53 7.34 -0.31 17.56
N ARG A 54 6.75 -1.11 18.44
CA ARG A 54 6.48 -0.69 19.82
C ARG A 54 7.76 -0.36 20.59
N ARG A 55 8.79 -1.21 20.47
CA ARG A 55 10.06 -1.05 21.19
C ARG A 55 10.85 0.16 20.70
N GLU A 56 10.92 0.35 19.39
CA GLU A 56 11.86 1.30 18.77
C GLU A 56 11.22 2.63 18.39
N LEU A 57 9.89 2.66 18.20
CA LEU A 57 9.16 3.83 17.71
C LEU A 57 8.12 4.36 18.70
N GLY A 58 8.11 3.93 19.97
CA GLY A 58 7.10 4.37 20.96
C GLY A 58 7.04 5.88 21.24
N GLY A 59 8.09 6.65 20.93
CA GLY A 59 8.06 8.13 20.99
C GLY A 59 7.45 8.78 19.74
N LEU A 60 7.33 8.03 18.65
CA LEU A 60 6.89 8.52 17.34
C LEU A 60 5.50 7.96 16.96
N VAL A 61 5.22 6.69 17.26
CA VAL A 61 3.97 5.98 16.94
C VAL A 61 3.07 5.95 18.16
N ASP A 62 1.84 6.40 18.01
CA ASP A 62 0.85 6.48 19.11
C ASP A 62 -0.06 5.26 19.15
N GLU A 63 -0.36 4.67 18.00
CA GLU A 63 -1.18 3.46 17.89
C GLU A 63 -0.65 2.49 16.84
N ILE A 64 -0.74 1.19 17.14
CA ILE A 64 -0.41 0.11 16.20
C ILE A 64 -1.68 -0.73 16.05
N VAL A 65 -2.22 -0.73 14.84
CA VAL A 65 -3.47 -1.40 14.50
C VAL A 65 -3.21 -2.51 13.49
N VAL A 66 -3.64 -3.72 13.81
CA VAL A 66 -3.63 -4.86 12.89
C VAL A 66 -5.06 -5.09 12.41
N ILE A 67 -5.26 -5.09 11.09
CA ILE A 67 -6.56 -5.44 10.49
C ILE A 67 -6.47 -6.88 10.01
N ASP A 68 -7.05 -7.79 10.80
CA ASP A 68 -7.08 -9.21 10.48
C ASP A 68 -8.14 -9.51 9.41
N SER A 69 -7.68 -9.93 8.24
CA SER A 69 -8.47 -10.12 7.03
C SER A 69 -8.86 -11.59 6.86
N ARG A 70 -9.52 -12.15 7.89
CA ARG A 70 -9.98 -13.54 7.97
C ARG A 70 -8.84 -14.55 7.96
N SER A 71 -7.81 -14.32 8.77
CA SER A 71 -6.76 -15.33 8.99
C SER A 71 -7.38 -16.61 9.55
N THR A 72 -6.83 -17.74 9.11
CA THR A 72 -7.16 -19.09 9.56
C THR A 72 -6.13 -19.66 10.53
N ASP A 73 -5.05 -18.92 10.74
CA ASP A 73 -3.98 -19.22 11.68
C ASP A 73 -3.99 -18.28 12.91
N ASP A 74 -2.93 -18.33 13.72
CA ASP A 74 -2.82 -17.54 14.96
C ASP A 74 -2.43 -16.06 14.74
N THR A 75 -2.56 -15.49 13.54
CA THR A 75 -2.15 -14.10 13.22
C THR A 75 -2.68 -13.08 14.23
N ALA A 76 -4.00 -13.08 14.46
CA ALA A 76 -4.64 -12.15 15.39
C ALA A 76 -4.13 -12.32 16.83
N LEU A 77 -3.94 -13.57 17.27
CA LEU A 77 -3.47 -13.89 18.61
C LEU A 77 -2.02 -13.40 18.84
N VAL A 78 -1.14 -13.65 17.87
CA VAL A 78 0.27 -13.26 17.94
C VAL A 78 0.42 -11.75 17.89
N ALA A 79 -0.34 -11.06 17.04
CA ALA A 79 -0.38 -9.60 16.97
C ALA A 79 -0.83 -8.96 18.30
N ALA A 80 -1.92 -9.47 18.88
CA ALA A 80 -2.44 -8.96 20.17
C ALA A 80 -1.44 -9.17 21.31
N ARG A 81 -0.80 -10.36 21.38
CA ARG A 81 0.27 -10.65 22.36
C ARG A 81 1.49 -9.74 22.20
N ALA A 82 1.82 -9.38 20.95
CA ALA A 82 2.89 -8.42 20.66
C ALA A 82 2.51 -6.98 21.01
N GLY A 83 1.24 -6.70 21.34
CA GLY A 83 0.75 -5.42 21.85
C GLY A 83 0.11 -4.51 20.80
N ALA A 84 -0.29 -5.03 19.66
CA ALA A 84 -1.14 -4.29 18.71
C ALA A 84 -2.62 -4.35 19.13
N THR A 85 -3.38 -3.32 18.79
CA THR A 85 -4.84 -3.42 18.77
C THR A 85 -5.24 -4.16 17.50
N VAL A 86 -5.99 -5.26 17.64
CA VAL A 86 -6.38 -6.11 16.51
C VAL A 86 -7.88 -5.94 16.26
N HIS A 87 -8.25 -5.70 15.01
CA HIS A 87 -9.64 -5.69 14.56
C HIS A 87 -9.84 -6.73 13.47
N ALA A 88 -10.88 -7.56 13.61
CA ALA A 88 -11.34 -8.38 12.51
C ALA A 88 -11.98 -7.48 11.45
N GLN A 89 -11.57 -7.62 10.18
CA GLN A 89 -12.06 -6.80 9.08
C GLN A 89 -13.60 -6.76 9.02
N ASP A 90 -14.26 -7.89 9.29
CA ASP A 90 -15.72 -8.01 9.18
C ASP A 90 -16.50 -7.31 10.31
N GLU A 91 -15.85 -7.01 11.43
CA GLU A 91 -16.44 -6.29 12.57
C GLU A 91 -16.41 -4.76 12.37
N ILE A 92 -15.60 -4.27 11.45
CA ILE A 92 -15.51 -2.84 11.13
C ILE A 92 -16.59 -2.49 10.11
N LEU A 93 -17.44 -1.52 10.43
CA LEU A 93 -18.56 -1.08 9.58
C LEU A 93 -19.42 -2.26 9.08
N PRO A 94 -19.97 -3.11 9.99
CA PRO A 94 -20.62 -4.38 9.63
C PRO A 94 -21.91 -4.22 8.82
N ARG A 95 -22.47 -2.99 8.80
CA ARG A 95 -23.64 -2.62 7.98
C ARG A 95 -23.36 -2.62 6.48
N LEU A 96 -22.09 -2.57 6.07
CA LEU A 96 -21.71 -2.54 4.66
C LEU A 96 -21.60 -3.95 4.10
N LYS A 97 -21.92 -4.12 2.81
CA LYS A 97 -21.66 -5.38 2.10
C LYS A 97 -20.20 -5.80 2.33
N PRO A 98 -19.91 -7.03 2.78
CA PRO A 98 -18.54 -7.51 2.94
C PRO A 98 -17.79 -7.51 1.61
N LEU A 99 -16.55 -7.02 1.63
CA LEU A 99 -15.59 -7.14 0.54
C LEU A 99 -14.34 -7.87 1.05
N ASP A 100 -13.37 -8.14 0.16
CA ASP A 100 -12.13 -8.84 0.48
C ASP A 100 -10.90 -8.15 -0.12
N GLY A 101 -9.73 -8.56 0.34
CA GLY A 101 -8.43 -8.12 -0.17
C GLY A 101 -7.87 -6.91 0.56
N LYS A 102 -6.57 -6.68 0.36
CA LYS A 102 -5.77 -5.67 1.08
C LYS A 102 -6.43 -4.29 1.13
N GLY A 103 -6.96 -3.81 0.00
CA GLY A 103 -7.62 -2.51 -0.05
C GLY A 103 -8.84 -2.34 0.87
N GLU A 104 -9.60 -3.41 1.12
CA GLU A 104 -10.73 -3.38 2.07
C GLU A 104 -10.22 -3.20 3.50
N ALA A 105 -9.17 -3.94 3.89
CA ALA A 105 -8.54 -3.84 5.20
C ALA A 105 -7.97 -2.43 5.44
N LEU A 106 -7.28 -1.88 4.45
CA LEU A 106 -6.72 -0.53 4.49
C LEU A 106 -7.81 0.54 4.62
N TRP A 107 -8.89 0.44 3.82
CA TRP A 107 -9.99 1.39 3.89
C TRP A 107 -10.70 1.35 5.24
N LYS A 108 -11.03 0.14 5.72
CA LYS A 108 -11.67 -0.06 7.03
C LYS A 108 -10.80 0.41 8.19
N SER A 109 -9.47 0.33 8.07
CA SER A 109 -8.56 0.84 9.09
C SER A 109 -8.79 2.32 9.40
N LEU A 110 -9.21 3.13 8.42
CA LEU A 110 -9.51 4.56 8.63
C LEU A 110 -10.61 4.79 9.67
N ALA A 111 -11.56 3.85 9.80
CA ALA A 111 -12.68 3.95 10.73
C ALA A 111 -12.34 3.54 12.18
N VAL A 112 -11.20 2.89 12.41
CA VAL A 112 -10.79 2.38 13.73
C VAL A 112 -9.46 2.97 14.22
N THR A 113 -8.82 3.77 13.39
CA THR A 113 -7.59 4.51 13.73
C THR A 113 -7.92 5.95 14.07
N SER A 114 -7.07 6.60 14.87
CA SER A 114 -7.26 7.98 15.34
C SER A 114 -6.15 8.96 14.95
N GLY A 115 -5.04 8.46 14.41
CA GLY A 115 -3.87 9.28 14.08
C GLY A 115 -4.12 10.31 12.98
N ASP A 116 -3.52 11.50 13.12
CA ASP A 116 -3.49 12.55 12.09
C ASP A 116 -2.76 12.08 10.81
N VAL A 117 -1.78 11.21 10.99
CA VAL A 117 -1.00 10.56 9.93
C VAL A 117 -1.10 9.04 10.10
N LEU A 118 -1.37 8.35 9.00
CA LEU A 118 -1.36 6.89 8.96
C LEU A 118 -0.14 6.41 8.17
N VAL A 119 0.53 5.39 8.70
CA VAL A 119 1.58 4.62 8.02
C VAL A 119 1.05 3.22 7.80
N PHE A 120 1.01 2.78 6.54
CA PHE A 120 0.69 1.42 6.17
C PHE A 120 1.99 0.66 5.92
N ALA A 121 2.09 -0.57 6.43
CA ALA A 121 3.19 -1.47 6.15
C ALA A 121 2.67 -2.91 6.01
N ASP A 122 3.25 -3.69 5.11
CA ASP A 122 2.84 -5.08 4.93
C ASP A 122 3.20 -5.92 6.18
N ALA A 123 2.32 -6.84 6.57
CA ALA A 123 2.53 -7.74 7.71
C ALA A 123 3.40 -8.97 7.38
N ASP A 124 3.82 -9.15 6.12
CA ASP A 124 4.58 -10.31 5.62
C ASP A 124 6.11 -10.07 5.52
N ILE A 125 6.57 -8.92 6.03
CA ILE A 125 7.96 -8.48 5.86
C ILE A 125 8.88 -9.29 6.77
N ARG A 126 9.84 -10.00 6.15
CA ARG A 126 10.91 -10.68 6.87
C ARG A 126 12.05 -9.71 7.16
N LYS A 127 12.74 -9.88 8.30
CA LYS A 127 13.82 -8.99 8.78
C LYS A 127 13.33 -7.54 8.82
N PHE A 128 12.20 -7.32 9.48
CA PHE A 128 11.59 -6.01 9.55
C PHE A 128 12.54 -4.99 10.18
N ARG A 129 12.63 -3.82 9.55
CA ARG A 129 13.43 -2.69 10.04
C ARG A 129 12.49 -1.54 10.40
N PRO A 130 12.67 -0.88 11.55
CA PRO A 130 11.82 0.26 11.94
C PRO A 130 11.85 1.41 10.92
N SER A 131 12.93 1.52 10.13
CA SER A 131 13.08 2.47 9.03
C SER A 131 11.98 2.37 7.97
N LEU A 132 11.37 1.19 7.81
CA LEU A 132 10.23 0.97 6.92
C LEU A 132 8.99 1.78 7.34
N VAL A 133 8.92 2.20 8.60
CA VAL A 133 7.84 3.03 9.16
C VAL A 133 8.32 4.47 9.35
N PHE A 134 9.37 4.70 10.15
CA PHE A 134 9.73 6.07 10.51
C PHE A 134 10.24 6.90 9.33
N GLY A 135 10.89 6.27 8.34
CA GLY A 135 11.43 6.99 7.17
C GLY A 135 10.33 7.70 6.39
N LEU A 136 9.15 7.09 6.27
CA LEU A 136 8.00 7.65 5.55
C LEU A 136 7.41 8.89 6.23
N LEU A 137 7.60 9.01 7.55
CA LEU A 137 7.12 10.16 8.32
C LEU A 137 8.00 11.39 8.12
N GLY A 138 9.25 11.23 7.71
CA GLY A 138 10.20 12.31 7.45
C GLY A 138 9.63 13.47 6.63
N PRO A 139 9.32 13.26 5.35
CA PRO A 139 8.79 14.33 4.51
C PRO A 139 7.42 14.84 4.97
N ILE A 140 6.59 14.01 5.58
CA ILE A 140 5.24 14.41 6.06
C ILE A 140 5.35 15.34 7.27
N LEU A 141 6.21 15.03 8.24
CA LEU A 141 6.38 15.81 9.46
C LEU A 141 7.21 17.08 9.22
N ALA A 142 8.16 17.05 8.27
CA ALA A 142 9.00 18.19 7.95
C ALA A 142 8.30 19.24 7.07
N ASP A 143 7.33 18.84 6.25
CA ASP A 143 6.63 19.75 5.33
C ASP A 143 5.10 19.50 5.38
N PRO A 144 4.30 20.45 5.89
CA PRO A 144 2.85 20.30 5.97
C PRO A 144 2.17 20.21 4.60
N THR A 145 2.83 20.62 3.51
CA THR A 145 2.31 20.50 2.15
C THR A 145 2.44 19.08 1.59
N VAL A 146 3.27 18.23 2.19
CA VAL A 146 3.35 16.80 1.83
C VAL A 146 2.22 16.05 2.52
N VAL A 147 1.37 15.42 1.70
CA VAL A 147 0.19 14.67 2.15
C VAL A 147 0.37 13.16 2.04
N TYR A 148 1.32 12.71 1.20
CA TYR A 148 1.54 11.29 0.93
C TYR A 148 3.02 11.01 0.65
N ALA A 149 3.56 9.99 1.30
CA ALA A 149 4.94 9.55 1.12
C ALA A 149 4.97 8.05 0.81
N LYS A 150 5.69 7.66 -0.26
CA LYS A 150 5.82 6.25 -0.67
C LYS A 150 7.23 5.72 -0.41
N ALA A 151 7.35 4.46 0.01
CA ALA A 151 8.65 3.83 0.07
C ALA A 151 9.21 3.60 -1.34
N CYS A 152 10.52 3.76 -1.48
CA CYS A 152 11.30 3.15 -2.54
C CYS A 152 12.44 2.34 -1.92
N TYR A 153 12.81 1.27 -2.60
CA TYR A 153 13.85 0.34 -2.16
C TYR A 153 14.27 -0.56 -3.31
N ASP A 154 15.45 -1.14 -3.16
CA ASP A 154 15.92 -2.27 -3.96
C ASP A 154 15.17 -3.54 -3.56
N ARG A 155 14.84 -4.35 -4.57
CA ARG A 155 14.13 -5.63 -4.37
C ARG A 155 14.99 -6.79 -4.87
N PRO A 156 15.94 -7.27 -4.04
CA PRO A 156 16.82 -8.34 -4.46
C PRO A 156 16.03 -9.64 -4.70
N LEU A 157 16.23 -10.27 -5.86
CA LEU A 157 15.78 -11.64 -6.13
C LEU A 157 17.04 -12.48 -6.34
N ASN A 158 17.21 -13.53 -5.54
CA ASN A 158 18.38 -14.42 -5.63
C ASN A 158 19.74 -13.69 -5.52
N GLY A 159 19.81 -12.60 -4.77
CA GLY A 159 21.05 -11.86 -4.52
C GLY A 159 21.45 -10.84 -5.58
N SER A 160 20.70 -10.69 -6.69
CA SER A 160 20.90 -9.59 -7.65
C SER A 160 19.97 -8.42 -7.31
N SER A 161 20.51 -7.19 -7.25
CA SER A 161 19.68 -5.99 -7.15
C SER A 161 18.93 -5.82 -8.47
N ASN A 162 17.63 -6.04 -8.41
CA ASN A 162 16.71 -5.83 -9.51
C ASN A 162 15.88 -4.60 -9.13
N GLY A 163 15.47 -3.77 -10.10
CA GLY A 163 14.67 -2.57 -9.84
C GLY A 163 13.33 -2.87 -9.14
N GLY A 164 12.21 -2.80 -9.86
CA GLY A 164 10.91 -3.17 -9.33
C GLY A 164 10.65 -4.66 -9.28
N GLY A 165 9.57 -5.06 -8.59
CA GLY A 165 8.98 -6.37 -8.77
C GLY A 165 8.46 -6.60 -10.20
N ARG A 166 8.29 -7.86 -10.62
CA ARG A 166 7.81 -8.22 -11.98
C ARG A 166 6.53 -7.47 -12.39
N VAL A 167 5.53 -7.39 -11.51
CA VAL A 167 4.29 -6.64 -11.80
C VAL A 167 4.53 -5.13 -11.84
N THR A 168 5.41 -4.60 -10.98
CA THR A 168 5.83 -3.19 -11.05
C THR A 168 6.44 -2.86 -12.41
N GLU A 169 7.41 -3.66 -12.87
CA GLU A 169 8.16 -3.39 -14.09
C GLU A 169 7.37 -3.67 -15.38
N LEU A 170 6.58 -4.75 -15.41
CA LEU A 170 5.93 -5.21 -16.63
C LEU A 170 4.49 -4.69 -16.79
N VAL A 171 3.88 -4.15 -15.72
CA VAL A 171 2.47 -3.72 -15.74
C VAL A 171 2.32 -2.30 -15.23
N ALA A 172 2.65 -2.04 -13.96
CA ALA A 172 2.35 -0.74 -13.36
C ALA A 172 3.14 0.42 -13.97
N ARG A 173 4.47 0.29 -14.09
CA ARG A 173 5.31 1.37 -14.67
C ARG A 173 4.95 1.65 -16.14
N PRO A 174 4.72 0.65 -17.02
CA PRO A 174 4.21 0.90 -18.37
C PRO A 174 2.86 1.64 -18.38
N LEU A 175 1.86 1.16 -17.63
CA LEU A 175 0.54 1.80 -17.55
C LEU A 175 0.63 3.24 -17.04
N ILE A 176 1.42 3.46 -15.98
CA ILE A 176 1.67 4.80 -15.42
C ILE A 176 2.31 5.71 -16.46
N ASN A 177 3.34 5.26 -17.19
CA ASN A 177 3.99 6.10 -18.19
C ASN A 177 3.06 6.47 -19.35
N LEU A 178 2.19 5.54 -19.77
CA LEU A 178 1.23 5.77 -20.85
C LEU A 178 0.11 6.73 -20.45
N HIS A 179 -0.42 6.61 -19.24
CA HIS A 179 -1.70 7.25 -18.88
C HIS A 179 -1.62 8.28 -17.75
N TRP A 180 -0.59 8.21 -16.90
CA TRP A 180 -0.35 9.13 -15.80
C TRP A 180 1.13 9.52 -15.71
N PRO A 181 1.71 10.14 -16.75
CA PRO A 181 3.16 10.39 -16.83
C PRO A 181 3.71 11.26 -15.69
N ARG A 182 2.85 11.99 -14.96
CA ARG A 182 3.20 12.72 -13.72
C ARG A 182 3.60 11.80 -12.57
N LEU A 183 3.13 10.55 -12.56
CA LEU A 183 3.49 9.52 -11.57
C LEU A 183 4.70 8.67 -12.00
N ALA A 184 5.26 8.90 -13.20
CA ALA A 184 6.35 8.07 -13.73
C ALA A 184 7.67 8.17 -12.94
N GLY A 185 7.76 9.11 -11.98
CA GLY A 185 8.90 9.27 -11.09
C GLY A 185 8.91 8.31 -9.90
N PHE A 186 7.80 7.65 -9.56
CA PHE A 186 7.78 6.71 -8.44
C PHE A 186 8.60 5.46 -8.76
N VAL A 187 9.58 5.16 -7.90
CA VAL A 187 10.45 3.98 -8.06
C VAL A 187 9.69 2.69 -7.78
N GLN A 188 8.90 2.65 -6.70
CA GLN A 188 8.04 1.52 -6.34
C GLN A 188 6.57 1.98 -6.21
N PRO A 189 5.84 2.20 -7.32
CA PRO A 189 4.45 2.68 -7.26
C PRO A 189 3.50 1.72 -6.53
N LEU A 190 3.85 0.43 -6.48
CA LEU A 190 3.10 -0.62 -5.80
C LEU A 190 3.67 -1.01 -4.42
N ALA A 191 4.59 -0.23 -3.85
CA ALA A 191 5.08 -0.50 -2.49
C ALA A 191 3.93 -0.51 -1.49
N GLY A 192 3.91 -1.53 -0.63
CA GLY A 192 2.95 -1.66 0.46
C GLY A 192 3.25 -0.75 1.65
N GLU A 193 4.47 -0.21 1.72
CA GLU A 193 4.92 0.73 2.72
C GLU A 193 4.72 2.17 2.21
N TYR A 194 3.79 2.88 2.82
CA TYR A 194 3.53 4.29 2.51
C TYR A 194 2.82 4.96 3.69
N ALA A 195 2.92 6.29 3.75
CA ALA A 195 2.26 7.09 4.77
C ALA A 195 1.42 8.19 4.12
N GLY A 196 0.35 8.59 4.79
CA GLY A 196 -0.50 9.67 4.32
C GLY A 196 -1.21 10.39 5.46
N ARG A 197 -1.52 11.66 5.24
CA ARG A 197 -2.36 12.44 6.15
C ARG A 197 -3.79 11.91 6.10
N ARG A 198 -4.40 11.69 7.26
CA ARG A 198 -5.80 11.27 7.39
C ARG A 198 -6.73 12.14 6.54
N SER A 199 -6.56 13.45 6.65
CA SER A 199 -7.36 14.46 5.94
C SER A 199 -7.32 14.34 4.42
N ALA A 200 -6.31 13.69 3.84
CA ALA A 200 -6.24 13.38 2.41
C ALA A 200 -6.76 11.97 2.12
N LEU A 201 -6.35 10.97 2.92
CA LEU A 201 -6.75 9.57 2.74
C LEU A 201 -8.27 9.38 2.84
N GLU A 202 -8.95 10.08 3.75
CA GLU A 202 -10.41 9.96 3.91
C GLU A 202 -11.21 10.59 2.75
N ARG A 203 -10.56 11.38 1.89
CA ARG A 203 -11.20 12.10 0.77
C ARG A 203 -11.13 11.37 -0.56
N VAL A 204 -10.39 10.26 -0.64
CA VAL A 204 -10.26 9.45 -1.86
C VAL A 204 -10.89 8.07 -1.65
N PRO A 205 -11.43 7.45 -2.72
CA PRO A 205 -11.90 6.08 -2.65
C PRO A 205 -10.74 5.09 -2.55
N PHE A 206 -11.02 3.89 -2.06
CA PHE A 206 -10.05 2.79 -2.01
C PHE A 206 -10.57 1.64 -2.87
N LEU A 207 -9.77 1.22 -3.85
CA LEU A 207 -10.01 -0.04 -4.55
C LEU A 207 -9.70 -1.21 -3.63
N THR A 208 -10.41 -2.33 -3.77
CA THR A 208 -10.10 -3.57 -3.04
C THR A 208 -8.98 -4.36 -3.71
N GLY A 209 -8.49 -5.40 -3.04
CA GLY A 209 -7.42 -6.26 -3.56
C GLY A 209 -6.09 -5.50 -3.74
N TYR A 210 -5.34 -5.87 -4.79
CA TYR A 210 -4.04 -5.30 -5.13
C TYR A 210 -4.11 -3.98 -5.92
N GLY A 211 -5.31 -3.52 -6.28
CA GLY A 211 -5.50 -2.26 -7.02
C GLY A 211 -5.31 -1.01 -6.17
N VAL A 212 -5.32 -1.14 -4.84
CA VAL A 212 -5.38 -0.03 -3.87
C VAL A 212 -4.19 0.91 -4.00
N GLU A 213 -2.96 0.40 -4.13
CA GLU A 213 -1.77 1.26 -4.21
C GLU A 213 -1.75 2.13 -5.48
N LEU A 214 -2.15 1.56 -6.62
CA LEU A 214 -2.24 2.31 -7.87
C LEU A 214 -3.40 3.32 -7.82
N GLY A 215 -4.57 2.89 -7.32
CA GLY A 215 -5.74 3.76 -7.16
C GLY A 215 -5.41 4.99 -6.31
N LEU A 216 -4.80 4.78 -5.14
CA LEU A 216 -4.39 5.86 -4.24
C LEU A 216 -3.45 6.86 -4.91
N LEU A 217 -2.43 6.40 -5.64
CA LEU A 217 -1.52 7.30 -6.34
C LEU A 217 -2.25 8.19 -7.37
N ILE A 218 -3.20 7.62 -8.10
CA ILE A 218 -3.96 8.35 -9.13
C ILE A 218 -4.93 9.34 -8.47
N ASP A 219 -5.71 8.88 -7.50
CA ASP A 219 -6.78 9.69 -6.89
C ASP A 219 -6.20 10.82 -6.03
N LEU A 220 -5.11 10.55 -5.29
CA LEU A 220 -4.44 11.59 -4.51
C LEU A 220 -3.69 12.60 -5.41
N LEU A 221 -3.22 12.18 -6.60
CA LEU A 221 -2.63 13.12 -7.57
C LEU A 221 -3.69 14.10 -8.09
N GLU A 222 -4.89 13.60 -8.36
CA GLU A 222 -6.03 14.42 -8.78
C GLU A 222 -6.47 15.36 -7.65
N LEU A 223 -6.45 14.89 -6.41
CA LEU A 223 -6.83 15.68 -5.23
C LEU A 223 -5.83 16.78 -4.86
N ALA A 224 -4.53 16.47 -4.83
CA ALA A 224 -3.51 17.29 -4.18
C ALA A 224 -2.35 17.71 -5.10
N GLY A 225 -2.21 17.09 -6.27
CA GLY A 225 -1.11 17.35 -7.19
C GLY A 225 0.20 16.68 -6.79
N LEU A 226 1.14 16.63 -7.74
CA LEU A 226 2.41 15.90 -7.61
C LEU A 226 3.30 16.46 -6.49
N ASP A 227 3.30 17.77 -6.28
CA ASP A 227 4.15 18.42 -5.27
C ASP A 227 3.74 18.07 -3.83
N ALA A 228 2.52 17.56 -3.62
CA ALA A 228 2.07 17.07 -2.32
C ALA A 228 2.59 15.64 -2.02
N PHE A 229 3.31 15.02 -2.95
CA PHE A 229 3.89 13.69 -2.78
C PHE A 229 5.38 13.74 -2.48
N ALA A 230 5.85 12.73 -1.76
CA ALA A 230 7.25 12.40 -1.59
C ALA A 230 7.49 10.89 -1.75
N GLN A 231 8.76 10.52 -1.93
CA GLN A 231 9.21 9.15 -1.77
C GLN A 231 10.49 9.08 -0.94
N VAL A 232 10.68 7.98 -0.22
CA VAL A 232 11.82 7.80 0.68
C VAL A 232 12.52 6.49 0.37
N ASP A 233 13.83 6.55 0.11
CA ASP A 233 14.67 5.37 -0.03
C ASP A 233 14.91 4.73 1.34
N LEU A 234 14.39 3.51 1.49
CA LEU A 234 14.46 2.74 2.73
C LEU A 234 15.52 1.63 2.65
N GLY A 235 16.33 1.58 1.58
CA GLY A 235 17.36 0.57 1.34
C GLY A 235 16.80 -0.65 0.61
N SER A 236 16.86 -1.83 1.24
CA SER A 236 16.38 -3.08 0.62
C SER A 236 15.13 -3.66 1.31
N ARG A 237 14.27 -4.31 0.55
CA ARG A 237 13.11 -5.03 1.11
C ARG A 237 13.09 -6.48 0.65
N GLU A 238 13.10 -7.40 1.61
CA GLU A 238 12.91 -8.83 1.40
C GLU A 238 11.47 -9.22 1.75
N HIS A 239 10.81 -9.99 0.89
CA HIS A 239 9.53 -10.64 1.19
C HIS A 239 9.44 -11.96 0.41
N ALA A 240 8.41 -12.77 0.69
CA ALA A 240 8.25 -14.08 0.06
C ALA A 240 8.12 -13.98 -1.48
N PRO A 241 8.84 -14.80 -2.27
CA PRO A 241 8.64 -14.84 -3.71
C PRO A 241 7.25 -15.39 -4.03
N GLN A 242 6.57 -14.75 -4.98
CA GLN A 242 5.26 -15.17 -5.47
C GLN A 242 5.40 -16.02 -6.74
N SER A 243 4.53 -17.00 -6.90
CA SER A 243 4.45 -17.79 -8.14
C SER A 243 4.06 -16.89 -9.32
N THR A 244 4.47 -17.27 -10.54
CA THR A 244 4.09 -16.50 -11.74
C THR A 244 2.56 -16.45 -11.92
N GLU A 245 1.86 -17.49 -11.48
CA GLU A 245 0.39 -17.54 -11.52
C GLU A 245 -0.23 -16.49 -10.60
N ALA A 246 0.20 -16.43 -9.33
CA ALA A 246 -0.24 -15.42 -8.37
C ALA A 246 0.05 -14.00 -8.86
N LEU A 247 1.22 -13.79 -9.49
CA LEU A 247 1.55 -12.50 -10.11
C LEU A 247 0.67 -12.17 -11.32
N GLY A 248 0.19 -13.17 -12.06
CA GLY A 248 -0.80 -12.98 -13.13
C GLY A 248 -2.14 -12.48 -12.59
N GLY A 249 -2.60 -13.04 -11.47
CA GLY A 249 -3.78 -12.53 -10.75
C GLY A 249 -3.60 -11.09 -10.28
N MET A 250 -2.47 -10.79 -9.64
CA MET A 250 -2.12 -9.42 -9.20
C MET A 250 -2.05 -8.45 -10.37
N ALA A 251 -1.35 -8.81 -11.46
CA ALA A 251 -1.26 -8.00 -12.68
C ALA A 251 -2.65 -7.67 -13.24
N SER A 252 -3.55 -8.65 -13.25
CA SER A 252 -4.91 -8.47 -13.75
C SER A 252 -5.72 -7.50 -12.89
N GLN A 253 -5.61 -7.57 -11.55
CA GLN A 253 -6.24 -6.59 -10.66
C GLN A 253 -5.68 -5.17 -10.86
N ILE A 254 -4.37 -5.02 -11.10
CA ILE A 254 -3.77 -3.72 -11.44
C ILE A 254 -4.31 -3.19 -12.77
N MET A 255 -4.48 -4.04 -13.78
CA MET A 255 -5.07 -3.64 -15.06
C MET A 255 -6.54 -3.23 -14.91
N LEU A 256 -7.32 -3.93 -14.09
CA LEU A 256 -8.71 -3.54 -13.77
C LEU A 256 -8.76 -2.20 -13.01
N ALA A 257 -7.82 -1.96 -12.09
CA ALA A 257 -7.70 -0.70 -11.38
C ALA A 257 -7.39 0.45 -12.35
N ALA A 258 -6.45 0.24 -13.27
CA ALA A 258 -6.14 1.20 -14.32
C ALA A 258 -7.35 1.45 -15.24
N TRP A 259 -8.05 0.41 -15.68
CA TRP A 259 -9.27 0.52 -16.49
C TRP A 259 -10.32 1.39 -15.79
N SER A 260 -10.61 1.11 -14.51
CA SER A 260 -11.57 1.88 -13.71
C SER A 260 -11.22 3.37 -13.66
N ARG A 261 -9.94 3.70 -13.49
CA ARG A 261 -9.48 5.10 -13.44
C ARG A 261 -9.45 5.77 -14.82
N LEU A 262 -9.09 5.04 -15.86
CA LEU A 262 -9.14 5.53 -17.24
C LEU A 262 -10.56 5.88 -17.66
N GLU A 263 -11.53 5.01 -17.35
CA GLU A 263 -12.95 5.25 -17.62
C GLU A 263 -13.47 6.46 -16.82
N ARG A 264 -13.21 6.52 -15.51
CA ARG A 264 -13.60 7.66 -14.66
C ARG A 264 -13.05 8.99 -15.16
N GLN A 265 -11.82 9.01 -15.65
CA GLN A 265 -11.14 10.21 -16.15
C GLN A 265 -11.48 10.51 -17.62
N GLY A 266 -12.37 9.74 -18.26
CA GLY A 266 -12.75 9.94 -19.66
C GLY A 266 -11.59 9.74 -20.65
N LYS A 267 -10.59 8.94 -20.28
CA LYS A 267 -9.40 8.66 -21.12
C LYS A 267 -9.61 7.53 -22.11
N ILE A 268 -10.66 6.74 -21.92
CA ILE A 268 -11.07 5.64 -22.80
C ILE A 268 -12.59 5.69 -22.98
N GLU A 269 -13.05 5.21 -24.13
CA GLU A 269 -14.46 4.88 -24.36
C GLU A 269 -14.63 3.37 -24.21
N THR A 270 -15.59 2.95 -23.39
CA THR A 270 -15.82 1.54 -23.10
C THR A 270 -16.93 0.99 -23.99
N CYS A 271 -16.61 -0.03 -24.79
CA CYS A 271 -17.59 -0.76 -25.61
C CYS A 271 -18.02 -2.09 -24.98
N HIS A 272 -17.35 -2.51 -23.91
CA HIS A 272 -17.64 -3.73 -23.15
C HIS A 272 -17.12 -3.59 -21.72
N ALA A 273 -17.65 -4.43 -20.81
CA ALA A 273 -17.11 -4.57 -19.47
C ALA A 273 -15.91 -5.54 -19.47
N PRO A 274 -14.83 -5.26 -18.72
CA PRO A 274 -13.71 -6.18 -18.61
C PRO A 274 -14.10 -7.48 -17.90
N SER A 275 -13.47 -8.60 -18.26
CA SER A 275 -13.65 -9.88 -17.57
C SER A 275 -13.11 -9.81 -16.14
N LEU A 276 -13.85 -10.40 -15.19
CA LEU A 276 -13.43 -10.57 -13.80
C LEU A 276 -12.85 -11.97 -13.53
N ARG A 277 -12.59 -12.75 -14.58
CA ARG A 277 -12.00 -14.08 -14.50
C ARG A 277 -10.72 -14.14 -15.32
N LEU A 278 -9.67 -14.67 -14.71
CA LEU A 278 -8.40 -14.98 -15.37
C LEU A 278 -8.30 -16.50 -15.59
N ALA A 279 -8.08 -16.91 -16.83
CA ALA A 279 -7.75 -18.29 -17.17
C ALA A 279 -6.22 -18.45 -17.27
N GLN A 280 -5.67 -19.42 -16.55
CA GLN A 280 -4.27 -19.83 -16.61
C GLN A 280 -4.19 -21.34 -16.83
N PHE A 281 -3.03 -21.85 -17.24
CA PHE A 281 -2.90 -23.24 -17.67
C PHE A 281 -1.71 -23.90 -16.95
N ARG A 282 -1.98 -25.02 -16.29
CA ARG A 282 -0.95 -25.89 -15.69
C ARG A 282 -0.81 -27.16 -16.50
N ARG A 283 0.40 -27.70 -16.60
CA ARG A 283 0.60 -28.99 -17.26
C ARG A 283 0.07 -30.11 -16.37
N ALA A 284 -0.77 -30.98 -16.92
CA ALA A 284 -1.34 -32.14 -16.24
C ALA A 284 -1.37 -33.34 -17.20
N GLY A 285 -0.62 -34.40 -16.88
CA GLY A 285 -0.50 -35.59 -17.74
C GLY A 285 0.03 -35.26 -19.14
N ASP A 286 -0.72 -35.65 -20.16
CA ASP A 286 -0.47 -35.38 -21.58
C ASP A 286 -1.09 -34.05 -22.07
N GLY A 287 -1.75 -33.28 -21.20
CA GLY A 287 -2.48 -32.05 -21.56
C GLY A 287 -2.22 -30.85 -20.64
N HIS A 288 -3.21 -29.96 -20.60
CA HIS A 288 -3.22 -28.77 -19.74
C HIS A 288 -4.53 -28.71 -18.95
N GLU A 289 -4.41 -28.42 -17.66
CA GLU A 289 -5.52 -28.10 -16.77
C GLU A 289 -5.76 -26.59 -16.78
N VAL A 290 -7.02 -26.18 -16.90
CA VAL A 290 -7.43 -24.77 -16.87
C VAL A 290 -7.69 -24.35 -15.43
N MET A 291 -6.95 -23.36 -14.96
CA MET A 291 -7.16 -22.69 -13.69
C MET A 291 -7.95 -21.40 -13.93
N LEU A 292 -9.13 -21.28 -13.32
CA LEU A 292 -9.92 -20.05 -13.35
C LEU A 292 -9.83 -19.33 -12.00
N THR A 293 -9.28 -18.12 -12.02
CA THR A 293 -9.15 -17.27 -10.83
C THR A 293 -10.08 -16.08 -10.93
N ASP A 294 -10.78 -15.76 -9.84
CA ASP A 294 -11.51 -14.50 -9.71
C ASP A 294 -10.52 -13.36 -9.44
N ILE A 295 -10.55 -12.36 -10.31
CA ILE A 295 -9.68 -11.18 -10.25
C ILE A 295 -10.50 -9.91 -10.03
N GLY A 296 -11.79 -10.03 -9.68
CA GLY A 296 -12.67 -8.90 -9.46
C GLY A 296 -12.12 -7.95 -8.40
N ILE A 297 -12.18 -6.66 -8.72
CA ILE A 297 -11.94 -5.59 -7.75
C ILE A 297 -13.25 -4.83 -7.53
N ALA A 298 -13.41 -4.30 -6.32
CA ALA A 298 -14.49 -3.41 -5.95
C ALA A 298 -13.91 -2.07 -5.48
N GLU A 299 -14.77 -1.11 -5.19
CA GLU A 299 -14.37 0.18 -4.67
C GLU A 299 -15.17 0.54 -3.43
N ARG A 300 -14.47 1.05 -2.43
CA ARG A 300 -15.05 1.76 -1.30
C ARG A 300 -15.02 3.26 -1.55
N PRO A 301 -16.11 3.99 -1.22
CA PRO A 301 -16.16 5.43 -1.39
C PRO A 301 -15.17 6.13 -0.43
N PRO A 302 -14.91 7.44 -0.60
CA PRO A 302 -14.15 8.21 0.38
C PRO A 302 -14.73 8.04 1.80
N MET A 303 -13.86 7.72 2.77
CA MET A 303 -14.30 7.46 4.16
C MET A 303 -15.06 8.65 4.76
N ILE A 304 -14.71 9.88 4.37
CA ILE A 304 -15.41 11.10 4.83
C ILE A 304 -16.90 11.15 4.44
N THR A 305 -17.33 10.34 3.46
CA THR A 305 -18.73 10.22 3.05
C THR A 305 -19.51 9.20 3.87
N MET A 306 -18.83 8.44 4.72
CA MET A 306 -19.48 7.53 5.66
C MET A 306 -20.06 8.34 6.81
N ALA A 307 -21.37 8.21 7.03
CA ALA A 307 -22.01 8.75 8.23
C ALA A 307 -21.34 8.14 9.47
N ALA A 308 -20.89 9.03 10.37
CA ALA A 308 -20.39 8.69 11.70
C ALA A 308 -21.47 7.99 12.55
#